data_AF-A0A922YBD5-F1
#
_entry.id   AF-A0A922YBD5-F1
#
_cell.length_a   1.000
_cell.length_b   1.000
_cell.length_c   1.000
_cell.angle_alpha   90.00
_cell.angle_beta   90.00
_cell.angle_gamma   90.00
#
_symmetry.space_group_name_H-M   'P 1'
#
loop_
_entity.id
_entity.type
_entity.pdbx_description
1 polymer ?
#
loop_
_entity_poly.entity_id
_entity_poly.type
_entity_poly.pdbx_seq_one_letter_code
_entity_poly.pdbx_strand_id
1 'polypeptide(L)'
;MYSRLHFRASCRTLPATIPHATALNGEEVVTPQDIALIRSNFAQLHRRKIETACLFYERLFTTMPGTRVLFKTDIEAQAAKLIETLTVALAMLNDPTGLNALLARLGERHSGYGVRPAHYEAVRSALLWTLETSLGEAFTAQARTAWSELYDQMAATMLAAATPSQRTA
;
A
#
# COMPACT_ATOMS: atom_id res chain seq x y z
N MET A 1 20.35 -48.09 -36.24
CA MET A 1 19.19 -47.24 -35.85
C MET A 1 19.05 -47.37 -34.34
N TYR A 2 19.25 -46.41 -33.46
CA TYR A 2 19.32 -44.95 -33.55
C TYR A 2 20.52 -44.40 -32.75
N SER A 3 20.91 -43.20 -33.16
CA SER A 3 22.10 -42.48 -32.76
C SER A 3 22.01 -41.81 -31.39
N ARG A 4 23.19 -41.56 -30.83
CA ARG A 4 23.52 -40.67 -29.70
C ARG A 4 22.66 -39.41 -29.61
N LEU A 5 22.22 -39.07 -28.40
CA LEU A 5 22.33 -37.71 -27.88
C LEU A 5 22.77 -37.74 -26.40
N HIS A 6 24.03 -37.38 -26.20
CA HIS A 6 24.56 -37.00 -24.90
C HIS A 6 24.04 -35.59 -24.57
N PHE A 7 23.13 -35.46 -23.61
CA PHE A 7 22.87 -34.17 -22.98
C PHE A 7 23.70 -34.07 -21.69
N ARG A 8 24.96 -33.63 -21.85
CA ARG A 8 25.77 -33.14 -20.74
C ARG A 8 25.18 -31.80 -20.30
N ALA A 9 24.30 -31.79 -19.31
CA ALA A 9 23.98 -30.59 -18.56
C ALA A 9 25.16 -30.31 -17.61
N SER A 10 26.18 -29.61 -18.12
CA SER A 10 27.21 -29.03 -17.28
C SER A 10 26.55 -27.93 -16.44
N CYS A 11 26.18 -28.24 -15.21
CA CYS A 11 25.70 -27.25 -14.25
C CYS A 11 26.89 -26.36 -13.91
N ARG A 12 27.05 -25.27 -14.66
CA ARG A 12 28.04 -24.24 -14.40
C ARG A 12 27.53 -23.45 -13.20
N THR A 13 28.09 -23.72 -12.03
CA THR A 13 27.95 -22.86 -10.85
C THR A 13 28.47 -21.47 -11.22
N LEU A 14 27.54 -20.53 -11.42
CA LEU A 14 27.87 -19.11 -11.46
C LEU A 14 28.24 -18.68 -10.03
N PRO A 15 29.32 -17.92 -9.83
CA PRO A 15 29.59 -17.34 -8.52
C PRO A 15 28.45 -16.38 -8.17
N ALA A 16 27.79 -16.65 -7.04
CA ALA A 16 26.85 -15.75 -6.41
C ALA A 16 27.62 -14.56 -5.84
N THR A 17 27.97 -13.61 -6.69
CA THR A 17 28.28 -12.24 -6.28
C THR A 17 27.15 -11.37 -6.77
N ILE A 18 26.10 -11.29 -5.95
CA ILE A 18 25.17 -10.16 -5.98
C ILE A 18 26.04 -8.93 -5.78
N PRO A 19 26.11 -7.97 -6.72
CA PRO A 19 26.74 -6.70 -6.40
C PRO A 19 25.92 -6.09 -5.26
N HIS A 20 26.58 -5.97 -4.09
CA HIS A 20 26.11 -5.20 -2.96
C HIS A 20 25.56 -3.88 -3.50
N ALA A 21 24.25 -3.68 -3.33
CA ALA A 21 23.65 -2.39 -3.52
C ALA A 21 24.40 -1.41 -2.63
N THR A 22 25.15 -0.52 -3.28
CA THR A 22 25.86 0.58 -2.65
C THR A 22 24.90 1.31 -1.73
N ALA A 23 25.30 1.50 -0.48
CA ALA A 23 24.57 2.27 0.51
C ALA A 23 24.16 3.64 -0.09
N LEU A 24 22.86 3.89 -0.19
CA LEU A 24 22.31 5.22 -0.40
C LEU A 24 21.91 5.75 0.98
N ASN A 25 22.78 6.57 1.56
CA ASN A 25 22.38 7.45 2.66
C ASN A 25 21.45 8.54 2.08
N GLY A 26 20.21 8.61 2.59
CA GLY A 26 19.32 9.77 2.44
C GLY A 26 17.86 9.39 2.29
N GLU A 27 17.14 9.27 3.42
CA GLU A 27 15.68 9.19 3.61
C GLU A 27 14.85 8.52 2.49
N GLU A 28 14.29 7.33 2.75
CA GLU A 28 13.21 6.68 1.97
C GLU A 28 11.96 7.59 1.94
N VAL A 29 11.97 8.60 1.08
CA VAL A 29 10.90 9.57 0.88
C VAL A 29 10.29 9.35 -0.49
N VAL A 30 8.95 9.32 -0.56
CA VAL A 30 8.21 9.20 -1.83
C VAL A 30 8.62 10.37 -2.73
N THR A 31 9.26 10.08 -3.86
CA THR A 31 9.83 11.13 -4.73
C THR A 31 8.74 11.84 -5.55
N PRO A 32 9.02 13.01 -6.16
CA PRO A 32 8.07 13.66 -7.07
C PRO A 32 7.66 12.78 -8.26
N GLN A 33 8.55 11.91 -8.74
CA GLN A 33 8.24 10.95 -9.79
C GLN A 33 7.27 9.87 -9.30
N ASP A 34 7.47 9.39 -8.07
CA ASP A 34 6.57 8.42 -7.44
C ASP A 34 5.19 9.02 -7.19
N ILE A 35 5.12 10.28 -6.71
CA ILE A 35 3.86 11.02 -6.55
C ILE A 35 3.10 11.10 -7.89
N ALA A 36 3.80 11.43 -8.98
CA ALA A 36 3.18 11.49 -10.31
C ALA A 36 2.68 10.12 -10.78
N LEU A 37 3.45 9.05 -10.54
CA LEU A 37 3.07 7.68 -10.87
C LEU A 37 1.85 7.21 -10.06
N ILE A 38 1.86 7.42 -8.75
CA ILE A 38 0.75 7.11 -7.83
C ILE A 38 -0.53 7.82 -8.29
N ARG A 39 -0.46 9.13 -8.58
CA ARG A 39 -1.60 9.91 -9.08
C ARG A 39 -2.11 9.39 -10.42
N SER A 40 -1.20 9.04 -11.34
CA SER A 40 -1.55 8.46 -12.63
C SER A 40 -2.26 7.12 -12.48
N ASN A 41 -1.74 6.21 -11.64
CA ASN A 41 -2.38 4.93 -11.36
C ASN A 41 -3.76 5.12 -10.71
N PHE A 42 -3.88 6.01 -9.72
CA PHE A 42 -5.17 6.28 -9.09
C PHE A 42 -6.20 6.86 -10.06
N ALA A 43 -5.78 7.75 -10.97
CA ALA A 43 -6.65 8.34 -11.99
C ALA A 43 -7.21 7.30 -12.97
N GLN A 44 -6.46 6.26 -13.32
CA GLN A 44 -6.92 5.18 -14.19
C GLN A 44 -8.09 4.38 -13.60
N LEU A 45 -8.22 4.38 -12.28
CA LEU A 45 -9.28 3.69 -11.55
C LEU A 45 -10.57 4.52 -11.48
N HIS A 46 -10.56 5.79 -11.87
CA HIS A 46 -11.64 6.74 -11.61
C HIS A 46 -13.04 6.24 -12.05
N ARG A 47 -13.15 5.64 -13.25
CA ARG A 47 -14.43 5.13 -13.77
C ARG A 47 -14.99 3.94 -13.00
N ARG A 48 -14.14 3.17 -12.32
CA ARG A 48 -14.48 1.95 -11.57
C ARG A 48 -14.05 2.05 -10.09
N LYS A 49 -13.97 3.27 -9.56
CA LYS A 49 -13.39 3.54 -8.23
C LYS A 49 -14.14 2.84 -7.09
N ILE A 50 -15.46 2.78 -7.17
CA ILE A 50 -16.30 2.10 -6.17
C ILE A 50 -16.13 0.59 -6.27
N GLU A 51 -16.22 0.03 -7.48
CA GLU A 51 -15.96 -1.39 -7.73
C GLU A 51 -14.57 -1.82 -7.22
N THR A 52 -13.54 -1.01 -7.51
CA THR A 52 -12.16 -1.26 -7.05
C THR A 52 -12.07 -1.22 -5.53
N ALA A 53 -12.73 -0.28 -4.87
CA ALA A 53 -12.74 -0.21 -3.42
C ALA A 53 -13.57 -1.34 -2.77
N CYS A 54 -14.62 -1.83 -3.43
CA CYS A 54 -15.34 -3.03 -3.00
C CYS A 54 -14.44 -4.27 -3.10
N LEU A 55 -13.68 -4.42 -4.18
CA LEU A 55 -12.69 -5.49 -4.36
C LEU A 55 -11.62 -5.47 -3.25
N PHE A 56 -11.19 -4.28 -2.83
CA PHE A 56 -10.31 -4.11 -1.68
C PHE A 56 -10.92 -4.67 -0.38
N TYR A 57 -12.18 -4.34 -0.07
CA TYR A 57 -12.83 -4.84 1.14
C TYR A 57 -13.08 -6.34 1.09
N GLU A 58 -13.47 -6.87 -0.06
CA GLU A 58 -13.60 -8.31 -0.28
C GLU A 58 -12.26 -9.02 0.00
N ARG A 59 -11.16 -8.49 -0.55
CA ARG A 59 -9.83 -9.04 -0.29
C ARG A 59 -9.47 -8.98 1.19
N LEU A 60 -9.65 -7.82 1.84
CA LEU A 60 -9.34 -7.62 3.24
C LEU A 60 -10.10 -8.60 4.15
N PHE A 61 -11.40 -8.77 3.91
CA PHE A 61 -12.23 -9.67 4.72
C PHE A 61 -11.97 -11.15 4.41
N THR A 62 -11.50 -11.47 3.21
CA THR A 62 -11.07 -12.83 2.88
C THR A 62 -9.76 -13.18 3.59
N THR A 63 -8.79 -12.26 3.60
CA THR A 63 -7.47 -12.51 4.20
C THR A 63 -7.45 -12.31 5.71
N MET A 64 -8.30 -11.44 6.24
CA MET A 64 -8.43 -11.18 7.68
C MET A 64 -9.90 -11.01 8.09
N PRO A 65 -10.69 -12.10 8.16
CA PRO A 65 -12.13 -12.05 8.41
C PRO A 65 -12.52 -11.29 9.69
N GLY A 66 -11.67 -11.34 10.71
CA GLY A 66 -11.86 -10.64 11.98
C GLY A 66 -11.91 -9.11 11.85
N THR A 67 -11.48 -8.53 10.73
CA THR A 67 -11.60 -7.07 10.49
C THR A 67 -13.01 -6.63 10.14
N ARG A 68 -13.87 -7.52 9.64
CA ARG A 68 -15.24 -7.19 9.19
C ARG A 68 -16.07 -6.54 10.29
N VAL A 69 -15.87 -6.94 11.54
CA VAL A 69 -16.62 -6.44 12.71
C VAL A 69 -16.33 -4.96 13.01
N LEU A 70 -15.21 -4.43 12.51
CA LEU A 70 -14.83 -3.02 12.66
C LEU A 70 -15.66 -2.11 11.74
N PHE A 71 -16.28 -2.67 10.70
CA PHE A 71 -17.04 -1.93 9.70
C PHE A 71 -18.54 -2.09 9.95
N LYS A 72 -19.18 -1.06 10.52
CA LYS A 72 -20.60 -1.11 10.90
C LYS A 72 -21.56 -0.67 9.79
N THR A 73 -21.06 0.01 8.78
CA THR A 73 -21.86 0.49 7.65
C THR A 73 -21.89 -0.52 6.51
N ASP A 74 -22.77 -0.27 5.56
CA ASP A 74 -22.72 -0.90 4.25
C ASP A 74 -21.32 -0.73 3.61
N ILE A 75 -20.88 -1.76 2.89
CA ILE A 75 -19.52 -1.83 2.34
C ILE A 75 -19.35 -0.89 1.14
N GLU A 76 -20.39 -0.68 0.33
CA GLU A 76 -20.33 0.27 -0.79
C GLU A 76 -20.22 1.71 -0.26
N ALA A 77 -21.01 2.04 0.78
CA ALA A 77 -20.90 3.33 1.47
C ALA A 77 -19.50 3.53 2.10
N GLN A 78 -18.93 2.45 2.65
CA GLN A 78 -17.58 2.48 3.21
C GLN A 78 -16.48 2.57 2.13
N ALA A 79 -16.69 1.96 0.97
CA ALA A 79 -15.85 2.08 -0.22
C ALA A 79 -15.82 3.52 -0.74
N ALA A 80 -16.97 4.20 -0.80
CA ALA A 80 -17.03 5.61 -1.15
C ALA A 80 -16.20 6.49 -0.20
N LYS A 81 -16.31 6.28 1.13
CA LYS A 81 -15.53 7.01 2.13
C LYS A 81 -14.02 6.78 2.00
N LEU A 82 -13.62 5.54 1.70
CA LEU A 82 -12.21 5.21 1.45
C LEU A 82 -11.68 5.98 0.25
N ILE A 83 -12.41 5.96 -0.87
CA ILE A 83 -12.02 6.68 -2.08
C ILE A 83 -11.93 8.19 -1.84
N GLU A 84 -12.88 8.78 -1.12
CA GLU A 84 -12.84 10.20 -0.75
C GLU A 84 -11.58 10.51 0.09
N THR A 85 -11.32 9.72 1.12
CA THR A 85 -10.16 9.91 2.01
C THR A 85 -8.84 9.78 1.23
N LEU A 86 -8.71 8.77 0.37
CA LEU A 86 -7.54 8.61 -0.49
C LEU A 86 -7.40 9.77 -1.48
N THR A 87 -8.50 10.24 -2.07
CA THR A 87 -8.47 11.40 -2.99
C THR A 87 -7.91 12.63 -2.29
N VAL A 88 -8.36 12.92 -1.06
CA VAL A 88 -7.85 14.04 -0.27
C VAL A 88 -6.36 13.84 0.07
N ALA A 89 -5.98 12.67 0.59
CA ALA A 89 -4.58 12.40 0.93
C ALA A 89 -3.64 12.53 -0.28
N LEU A 90 -4.04 12.00 -1.44
CA LEU A 90 -3.24 12.09 -2.68
C LEU A 90 -3.13 13.51 -3.23
N ALA A 91 -4.16 14.35 -3.02
CA ALA A 91 -4.09 15.78 -3.34
C ALA A 91 -3.06 16.51 -2.47
N MET A 92 -2.88 16.06 -1.22
CA MET A 92 -1.98 16.67 -0.23
C MET A 92 -0.53 16.14 -0.26
N LEU A 93 -0.16 15.25 -1.20
CA LEU A 93 1.22 14.70 -1.25
C LEU A 93 2.32 15.76 -1.43
N ASN A 94 1.99 16.95 -1.93
CA ASN A 94 2.91 18.08 -2.04
C ASN A 94 2.83 19.05 -0.85
N ASP A 95 2.01 18.75 0.16
CA ASP A 95 1.85 19.48 1.43
C ASP A 95 2.04 18.51 2.61
N PRO A 96 3.30 18.19 2.97
CA PRO A 96 3.59 17.23 4.04
C PRO A 96 2.98 17.64 5.39
N THR A 97 2.95 18.94 5.69
CA THR A 97 2.39 19.48 6.94
C THR A 97 0.90 19.22 7.03
N GLY A 98 0.15 19.57 5.98
CA GLY A 98 -1.28 19.33 5.93
C GLY A 98 -1.62 17.83 5.91
N LEU A 99 -0.89 17.04 5.13
CA LEU A 99 -1.07 15.59 5.06
C LEU A 99 -0.86 14.94 6.44
N ASN A 100 0.22 15.29 7.15
CA ASN A 100 0.49 14.76 8.48
C ASN A 100 -0.60 15.14 9.49
N ALA A 101 -1.12 16.38 9.44
CA ALA A 101 -2.22 16.79 10.31
C ALA A 101 -3.51 16.02 10.03
N LEU A 102 -3.83 15.77 8.75
CA LEU A 102 -4.97 14.95 8.34
C LEU A 102 -4.82 13.50 8.85
N LEU A 103 -3.65 12.89 8.62
CA LEU A 103 -3.35 11.52 9.00
C LEU A 103 -3.36 11.33 10.52
N ALA A 104 -2.83 12.28 11.29
CA ALA A 104 -2.87 12.21 12.75
C ALA A 104 -4.31 12.14 13.28
N ARG A 105 -5.19 13.04 12.81
CA ARG A 105 -6.63 13.02 13.16
C ARG A 105 -7.33 11.74 12.69
N LEU A 106 -6.90 11.18 11.55
CA LEU A 106 -7.42 9.91 11.06
C LEU A 106 -6.96 8.75 11.97
N GLY A 107 -5.71 8.75 12.41
CA GLY A 107 -5.12 7.77 13.34
C GLY A 107 -5.82 7.75 14.69
N GLU A 108 -6.08 8.92 15.29
CA GLU A 108 -6.86 9.04 16.53
C GLU A 108 -8.24 8.38 16.42
N ARG A 109 -8.96 8.63 15.31
CA ARG A 109 -10.25 7.98 15.04
C ARG A 109 -10.12 6.47 14.87
N HIS A 110 -9.10 6.00 14.15
CA HIS A 110 -8.85 4.58 13.93
C HIS A 110 -8.55 3.84 15.25
N SER A 111 -7.80 4.48 16.14
CA SER A 111 -7.59 4.00 17.51
C SER A 111 -8.92 3.83 18.25
N GLY A 112 -9.80 4.85 18.19
CA GLY A 112 -11.14 4.80 18.75
C GLY A 112 -12.07 3.72 18.15
N TYR A 113 -11.81 3.28 16.91
CA TYR A 113 -12.53 2.18 16.27
C TYR A 113 -12.03 0.79 16.71
N GLY A 114 -10.94 0.73 17.47
CA GLY A 114 -10.30 -0.53 17.87
C GLY A 114 -9.36 -1.10 16.80
N VAL A 115 -8.89 -0.27 15.86
CA VAL A 115 -7.88 -0.68 14.89
C VAL A 115 -6.55 -0.91 15.60
N ARG A 116 -5.85 -1.99 15.25
CA ARG A 116 -4.58 -2.43 15.84
C ARG A 116 -3.49 -2.43 14.77
N PRO A 117 -2.19 -2.39 15.14
CA PRO A 117 -1.09 -2.46 14.17
C PRO A 117 -1.21 -3.60 13.16
N ALA A 118 -1.63 -4.79 13.60
CA ALA A 118 -1.85 -5.94 12.71
C ALA A 118 -2.88 -5.70 11.59
N HIS A 119 -3.87 -4.81 11.81
CA HIS A 119 -4.85 -4.47 10.78
C HIS A 119 -4.24 -3.62 9.66
N TYR A 120 -3.22 -2.80 9.95
CA TYR A 120 -2.55 -1.99 8.92
C TYR A 120 -1.80 -2.89 7.94
N GLU A 121 -1.09 -3.92 8.41
CA GLU A 121 -0.43 -4.87 7.49
C GLU A 121 -1.44 -5.60 6.59
N ALA A 122 -2.59 -6.02 7.15
CA ALA A 122 -3.65 -6.63 6.36
C ALA A 122 -4.22 -5.67 5.30
N VAL A 123 -4.42 -4.41 5.66
CA VAL A 123 -4.87 -3.35 4.75
C VAL A 123 -3.82 -3.09 3.66
N ARG A 124 -2.53 -3.05 4.01
CA ARG A 124 -1.41 -2.89 3.06
C ARG A 124 -1.43 -3.97 1.98
N SER A 125 -1.49 -5.23 2.42
CA SER A 125 -1.51 -6.38 1.52
C SER A 125 -2.75 -6.36 0.62
N ALA A 126 -3.93 -6.06 1.18
CA ALA A 126 -5.17 -5.97 0.42
C ALA A 126 -5.13 -4.80 -0.60
N LEU A 127 -4.59 -3.64 -0.22
CA LEU A 127 -4.46 -2.48 -1.11
C LEU A 127 -3.54 -2.78 -2.29
N LEU A 128 -2.32 -3.27 -2.03
CA LEU A 128 -1.36 -3.56 -3.10
C LEU A 128 -1.87 -4.65 -4.04
N TRP A 129 -2.52 -5.70 -3.51
CA TRP A 129 -3.16 -6.73 -4.33
C TRP A 129 -4.30 -6.17 -5.18
N THR A 130 -5.11 -5.26 -4.63
CA THR A 130 -6.22 -4.63 -5.35
C THR A 130 -5.70 -3.76 -6.48
N LEU A 131 -4.66 -2.96 -6.24
CA LEU A 131 -4.03 -2.12 -7.25
C LEU A 131 -3.46 -2.98 -8.39
N GLU A 132 -2.72 -4.04 -8.06
CA GLU A 132 -2.20 -4.99 -9.04
C GLU A 132 -3.31 -5.61 -9.88
N THR A 133 -4.36 -6.13 -9.23
CA THR A 133 -5.50 -6.76 -9.91
C THR A 133 -6.24 -5.78 -10.82
N SER A 134 -6.39 -4.53 -10.37
CA SER A 134 -7.21 -3.53 -11.08
C SER A 134 -6.47 -2.83 -12.19
N LEU A 135 -5.15 -2.70 -12.11
CA LEU A 135 -4.32 -1.98 -13.08
C LEU A 135 -3.58 -2.91 -14.04
N GLY A 136 -3.39 -4.19 -13.68
CA GLY A 136 -2.66 -5.16 -14.49
C GLY A 136 -1.24 -4.67 -14.81
N GLU A 137 -0.88 -4.69 -16.08
CA GLU A 137 0.46 -4.29 -16.57
C GLU A 137 0.83 -2.84 -16.22
N ALA A 138 -0.16 -1.96 -15.96
CA ALA A 138 0.09 -0.58 -15.55
C ALA A 138 0.60 -0.47 -14.10
N PHE A 139 0.50 -1.53 -13.29
CA PHE A 139 1.08 -1.61 -11.95
C PHE A 139 2.48 -2.21 -11.98
N THR A 140 3.42 -1.42 -12.48
CA THR A 140 4.83 -1.81 -12.61
C THR A 140 5.49 -2.07 -11.25
N ALA A 141 6.68 -2.67 -11.27
CA ALA A 141 7.47 -2.85 -10.04
C ALA A 141 7.76 -1.51 -9.33
N GLN A 142 8.04 -0.45 -10.09
CA GLN A 142 8.21 0.91 -9.54
C GLN A 142 6.92 1.41 -8.88
N ALA A 143 5.77 1.22 -9.53
CA ALA A 143 4.48 1.62 -8.95
C ALA A 143 4.23 0.88 -7.63
N ARG A 144 4.49 -0.43 -7.59
CA ARG A 144 4.36 -1.23 -6.37
C ARG A 144 5.22 -0.69 -5.23
N THR A 145 6.48 -0.37 -5.48
CA THR A 145 7.39 0.20 -4.49
C THR A 145 6.88 1.56 -4.00
N ALA A 146 6.54 2.47 -4.92
CA ALA A 146 6.01 3.80 -4.59
C ALA A 146 4.74 3.73 -3.72
N TRP A 147 3.78 2.90 -4.10
CA TRP A 147 2.54 2.72 -3.32
C TRP A 147 2.78 2.07 -1.96
N SER A 148 3.73 1.14 -1.88
CA SER A 148 4.15 0.52 -0.63
C SER A 148 4.73 1.56 0.33
N GLU A 149 5.72 2.33 -0.11
CA GLU A 149 6.39 3.34 0.71
C GLU A 149 5.41 4.44 1.16
N LEU A 150 4.55 4.91 0.25
CA LEU A 150 3.51 5.87 0.61
C LEU A 150 2.57 5.30 1.70
N TYR A 151 2.13 4.06 1.54
CA TYR A 151 1.28 3.41 2.52
C TYR A 151 1.98 3.32 3.88
N ASP A 152 3.23 2.86 3.90
CA ASP A 152 4.00 2.64 5.11
C ASP A 152 4.22 3.95 5.88
N GLN A 153 4.53 5.05 5.17
CA GLN A 153 4.61 6.39 5.74
C GLN A 153 3.27 6.86 6.33
N MET A 154 2.17 6.70 5.59
CA MET A 154 0.83 7.09 6.08
C MET A 154 0.42 6.28 7.31
N ALA A 155 0.65 4.97 7.28
CA ALA A 155 0.33 4.06 8.38
C ALA A 155 1.16 4.38 9.63
N ALA A 156 2.47 4.67 9.47
CA ALA A 156 3.33 5.09 10.57
C ALA A 156 2.83 6.36 11.25
N THR A 157 2.46 7.39 10.48
CA THR A 157 1.88 8.63 11.03
C THR A 157 0.58 8.37 11.77
N MET A 158 -0.31 7.54 11.23
CA MET A 158 -1.57 7.17 11.89
C MET A 158 -1.34 6.38 13.19
N LEU A 159 -0.40 5.44 13.20
CA LEU A 159 -0.06 4.64 14.37
C LEU A 159 0.59 5.47 15.48
N ALA A 160 1.46 6.41 15.11
CA ALA A 160 2.05 7.35 16.06
C ALA A 160 0.98 8.20 16.76
N ALA A 161 -0.02 8.67 16.02
CA ALA A 161 -1.14 9.45 16.56
C ALA A 161 -2.17 8.61 17.33
N ALA A 162 -2.26 7.31 17.07
CA ALA A 162 -3.17 6.39 17.75
C ALA A 162 -2.77 6.14 19.22
N THR A 163 -1.49 6.35 19.54
CA THR A 163 -0.99 6.31 20.92
C THR A 163 -1.28 7.66 21.54
N PRO A 164 -2.07 7.77 22.63
CA PRO A 164 -2.28 9.06 23.28
C PRO A 164 -0.91 9.63 23.61
N SER A 165 -0.60 10.80 23.04
CA SER A 165 0.62 11.52 23.35
C SER A 165 0.73 11.56 24.87
N GLN A 166 1.78 10.97 25.43
CA GLN A 166 2.19 11.31 26.78
C GLN A 166 2.55 12.79 26.72
N ARG A 167 1.55 13.65 26.90
CA ARG A 167 1.77 15.05 27.23
C ARG A 167 2.42 15.00 28.61
N THR A 168 3.75 15.07 28.61
CA THR A 168 4.52 15.43 29.80
C THR A 168 3.89 16.67 30.41
N ALA A 169 3.50 16.51 31.67
CA ALA A 169 2.94 17.54 32.53
C ALA A 169 3.89 18.73 32.68
#